data_AF-A0AAQ3VUC5-F1
#
_entry.id   AF-A0AAQ3VUC5-F1
#
_cell.length_a   1.000
_cell.length_b   1.000
_cell.length_c   1.000
_cell.angle_alpha   90.00
_cell.angle_beta   90.00
_cell.angle_gamma   90.00
#
_symmetry.space_group_name_H-M   'P 1'
#
loop_
_entity.id
_entity.type
_entity.pdbx_description
1 polymer ?
#
loop_
_entity_poly.entity_id
_entity_poly.type
_entity_poly.pdbx_seq_one_letter_code
_entity_poly.pdbx_strand_id
1 'polypeptide(L)'
;MNILALRIKELRKANNMSQKELADILGMKRENISNYERGAIVNVPSEVLEKLADQFSVSIDYLMGRTDKPNETAVEEEYADLLMMFRKGEKAVGEEKKEQYKKQVKNLMNYIAQSMNEEE
;
A
#
# COMPACT_ATOMS: atom_id res chain seq x y z
N MET A 1 -3.95 8.59 24.00
CA MET A 1 -4.76 8.10 22.87
C MET A 1 -3.89 7.13 22.07
N ASN A 2 -4.39 5.94 21.71
CA ASN A 2 -3.59 4.91 21.03
C ASN A 2 -3.16 5.40 19.62
N ILE A 3 -1.89 5.22 19.24
CA ILE A 3 -1.35 5.64 17.94
C ILE A 3 -2.09 5.00 16.77
N LEU A 4 -2.46 3.72 16.90
CA LEU A 4 -3.26 3.01 15.89
C LEU A 4 -4.63 3.67 15.70
N ALA A 5 -5.29 4.01 16.81
CA ALA A 5 -6.59 4.67 16.80
C ALA A 5 -6.53 6.05 16.12
N LEU A 6 -5.45 6.81 16.39
CA LEU A 6 -5.17 8.09 15.75
C LEU A 6 -4.98 7.92 14.24
N ARG A 7 -4.08 7.02 13.82
CA ARG A 7 -3.74 6.81 12.40
C ARG A 7 -4.93 6.34 11.57
N ILE A 8 -5.74 5.41 12.08
CA ILE A 8 -6.99 4.98 11.41
C ILE A 8 -7.91 6.19 11.17
N LYS A 9 -8.12 7.02 12.21
CA LYS A 9 -9.00 8.18 12.14
C LYS A 9 -8.48 9.24 11.18
N GLU A 10 -7.19 9.51 11.19
CA GLU A 10 -6.54 10.47 10.31
C GLU A 10 -6.60 10.04 8.85
N LEU A 11 -6.22 8.80 8.55
CA LEU A 11 -6.28 8.23 7.20
C LEU A 11 -7.70 8.24 6.65
N ARG A 12 -8.70 7.83 7.46
CA ARG A 12 -10.10 7.87 7.05
C ARG A 12 -10.55 9.29 6.71
N LYS A 13 -10.21 10.26 7.55
CA LYS A 13 -10.56 11.67 7.32
C LYS A 13 -9.85 12.26 6.10
N ALA A 14 -8.58 11.93 5.90
CA ALA A 14 -7.81 12.37 4.74
C ALA A 14 -8.41 11.85 3.42
N ASN A 15 -9.06 10.68 3.46
CA ASN A 15 -9.79 10.09 2.34
C ASN A 15 -11.27 10.54 2.25
N ASN A 16 -11.70 11.52 3.06
CA ASN A 16 -13.08 12.03 3.12
C ASN A 16 -14.15 10.97 3.40
N MET A 17 -13.79 9.90 4.12
CA MET A 17 -14.71 8.80 4.40
C MET A 17 -15.38 8.98 5.77
N SER A 18 -16.64 8.60 5.87
CA SER A 18 -17.35 8.36 7.13
C SER A 18 -16.94 7.02 7.76
N GLN A 19 -17.19 6.86 9.07
CA GLN A 19 -16.96 5.58 9.74
C GLN A 19 -17.79 4.43 9.16
N LYS A 20 -18.95 4.75 8.56
CA LYS A 20 -19.83 3.76 7.94
C LYS A 20 -19.26 3.28 6.62
N GLU A 21 -18.80 4.19 5.76
CA GLU A 21 -18.17 3.84 4.49
C GLU A 21 -16.91 2.98 4.69
N LEU A 22 -16.04 3.34 5.65
CA LEU A 22 -14.88 2.50 5.96
C LEU A 22 -15.31 1.11 6.47
N ALA A 23 -16.34 1.05 7.30
CA ALA A 23 -16.84 -0.23 7.81
C ALA A 23 -17.39 -1.11 6.67
N ASP A 24 -18.11 -0.51 5.71
CA ASP A 24 -18.70 -1.21 4.57
C ASP A 24 -17.61 -1.78 3.66
N ILE A 25 -16.53 -1.03 3.40
CA ILE A 25 -15.37 -1.51 2.65
C ILE A 25 -14.68 -2.69 3.36
N LEU A 26 -14.52 -2.61 4.68
CA LEU A 26 -13.86 -3.66 5.45
C LEU A 26 -14.78 -4.85 5.78
N GLY A 27 -16.05 -4.80 5.36
CA GLY A 27 -17.05 -5.84 5.60
C GLY A 27 -17.45 -5.98 7.07
N MET A 28 -17.54 -4.87 7.81
CA MET A 28 -17.83 -4.86 9.25
C MET A 28 -18.86 -3.80 9.65
N LYS A 29 -19.25 -3.80 10.93
CA LYS A 29 -20.19 -2.82 11.47
C LYS A 29 -19.50 -1.47 11.74
N ARG A 30 -20.25 -0.37 11.61
CA ARG A 30 -19.78 1.01 11.90
C ARG A 30 -19.19 1.13 13.30
N GLU A 31 -19.79 0.43 14.26
CA GLU A 31 -19.38 0.39 15.66
C GLU A 31 -17.94 -0.12 15.82
N ASN A 32 -17.50 -1.05 14.97
CA ASN A 32 -16.14 -1.58 15.01
C ASN A 32 -15.12 -0.46 14.72
N ILE A 33 -15.34 0.32 13.65
CA ILE A 33 -14.48 1.47 13.31
C ILE A 33 -14.50 2.51 14.43
N SER A 34 -15.67 2.82 14.97
CA SER A 34 -15.80 3.75 16.10
C SER A 34 -15.03 3.27 17.35
N ASN A 35 -15.02 1.96 17.62
CA ASN A 35 -14.30 1.37 18.75
C ASN A 35 -12.79 1.40 18.52
N TYR A 36 -12.32 1.13 17.29
CA TYR A 36 -10.90 1.26 16.94
C TYR A 36 -10.42 2.69 17.06
N GLU A 37 -11.14 3.67 16.49
CA GLU A 37 -10.73 5.08 16.49
C GLU A 37 -10.77 5.77 17.86
N ARG A 38 -11.56 5.21 18.80
CA ARG A 38 -11.56 5.67 20.20
C ARG A 38 -10.55 4.90 21.07
N GLY A 39 -9.89 3.88 20.53
CA GLY A 39 -8.96 3.02 21.26
C GLY A 39 -9.64 2.10 22.29
N ALA A 40 -10.95 1.84 22.15
CA ALA A 40 -11.68 0.94 23.04
C ALA A 40 -11.32 -0.53 22.80
N ILE A 41 -10.86 -0.86 21.59
CA ILE A 41 -10.27 -2.17 21.25
C ILE A 41 -8.81 -1.93 20.91
N VAL A 42 -7.92 -2.50 21.72
CA VAL A 42 -6.46 -2.40 21.54
C VAL A 42 -5.92 -3.55 20.71
N ASN A 43 -6.51 -4.75 20.85
CA ASN A 43 -6.12 -5.94 20.10
C ASN A 43 -6.95 -6.04 18.82
N VAL A 44 -6.51 -5.31 17.78
CA VAL A 44 -7.10 -5.40 16.44
C VAL A 44 -6.59 -6.67 15.75
N PRO A 45 -7.46 -7.52 15.19
CA PRO A 45 -7.03 -8.71 14.46
C PRO A 45 -6.09 -8.37 13.30
N SER A 46 -5.10 -9.22 13.01
CA SER A 46 -4.14 -9.01 11.91
C SER A 46 -4.84 -8.81 10.56
N GLU A 47 -5.87 -9.61 10.27
CA GLU A 47 -6.67 -9.48 9.04
C GLU A 47 -7.31 -8.09 8.89
N VAL A 48 -7.68 -7.44 10.00
CA VAL A 48 -8.22 -6.08 9.97
C VAL A 48 -7.11 -5.06 9.73
N LEU A 49 -5.93 -5.26 10.33
CA LEU A 49 -4.75 -4.42 10.10
C LEU A 49 -4.29 -4.49 8.64
N GLU A 50 -4.27 -5.69 8.04
CA GLU A 50 -3.97 -5.91 6.62
C GLU A 50 -4.97 -5.17 5.73
N LYS A 51 -6.28 -5.35 5.94
CA LYS A 51 -7.28 -4.63 5.14
C LYS A 51 -7.20 -3.11 5.30
N LEU A 52 -6.88 -2.60 6.48
CA LEU A 52 -6.66 -1.17 6.71
C LEU A 52 -5.41 -0.67 5.98
N ALA A 53 -4.32 -1.43 6.03
CA ALA A 53 -3.07 -1.15 5.35
C ALA A 53 -3.29 -1.08 3.83
N ASP A 54 -3.97 -2.08 3.26
CA ASP A 54 -4.31 -2.11 1.84
C ASP A 54 -5.24 -0.96 1.43
N GLN A 55 -6.31 -0.72 2.21
CA GLN A 55 -7.28 0.34 1.94
C GLN A 55 -6.64 1.73 1.87
N PHE A 56 -5.64 1.98 2.71
CA PHE A 56 -4.96 3.27 2.76
C PHE A 56 -3.61 3.27 2.02
N SER A 57 -3.21 2.14 1.42
CA SER A 57 -1.92 1.96 0.78
C SER A 57 -0.76 2.40 1.71
N VAL A 58 -0.77 1.90 2.94
CA VAL A 58 0.26 2.13 3.96
C VAL A 58 0.75 0.79 4.53
N SER A 59 1.89 0.76 5.21
CA SER A 59 2.35 -0.42 5.93
C SER A 59 1.63 -0.61 7.26
N ILE A 60 1.57 -1.85 7.75
CA ILE A 60 1.10 -2.14 9.11
C ILE A 60 2.03 -1.49 10.15
N ASP A 61 3.34 -1.43 9.88
CA ASP A 61 4.30 -0.75 10.76
C ASP A 61 3.98 0.75 10.89
N TYR A 62 3.51 1.39 9.81
CA TYR A 62 2.93 2.71 9.90
C TYR A 62 1.64 2.67 10.74
N LEU A 63 0.65 1.83 10.46
CA LEU A 63 -0.57 1.84 11.29
C LEU A 63 -0.30 1.67 12.79
N MET A 64 0.69 0.85 13.15
CA MET A 64 1.07 0.56 14.53
C MET A 64 2.02 1.58 15.18
N GLY A 65 2.48 2.60 14.46
CA GLY A 65 3.38 3.62 15.02
C GLY A 65 4.85 3.20 15.14
N ARG A 66 5.28 2.17 14.40
CA ARG A 66 6.68 1.69 14.40
C ARG A 66 7.58 2.51 13.46
N THR A 67 6.96 3.21 12.49
CA THR A 67 7.61 4.13 11.54
C THR A 67 6.68 5.31 11.25
N ASP A 68 7.19 6.51 11.01
CA ASP A 68 6.37 7.66 10.57
C ASP A 68 6.21 7.76 9.05
N LYS A 69 6.89 6.87 8.30
CA LYS A 69 6.77 6.79 6.85
C LYS A 69 5.60 5.87 6.48
N PRO A 70 4.55 6.37 5.77
CA PRO A 70 3.37 5.57 5.44
C PRO A 70 3.67 4.29 4.68
N ASN A 71 4.69 4.31 3.82
CA ASN A 71 5.23 3.12 3.18
C ASN A 71 6.75 3.11 3.40
N GLU A 72 7.22 2.07 4.08
CA GLU A 72 8.64 1.76 4.21
C GLU A 72 9.01 0.60 3.28
N THR A 73 8.36 0.52 2.12
CA THR A 73 9.00 -0.14 0.98
C THR A 73 10.01 0.87 0.45
N ALA A 74 11.23 0.76 0.99
CA ALA A 74 12.39 1.48 0.47
C ALA A 74 12.58 1.04 -0.99
N VAL A 75 11.95 1.77 -1.90
CA VAL A 75 12.56 1.99 -3.20
C VAL A 75 13.72 2.90 -2.86
N GLU A 76 14.95 2.39 -2.98
CA GLU A 76 16.13 3.23 -2.89
C GLU A 76 15.92 4.43 -3.81
N GLU A 77 16.19 5.66 -3.33
CA GLU A 77 15.93 6.89 -4.10
C GLU A 77 16.53 6.81 -5.52
N GLU A 78 17.62 6.06 -5.66
CA GLU A 78 18.30 5.72 -6.91
C GLU A 78 17.40 5.07 -7.97
N TYR A 79 16.40 4.29 -7.57
CA TYR A 79 15.49 3.59 -8.50
C TYR A 79 14.12 4.28 -8.65
N ALA A 80 13.90 5.42 -8.01
CA ALA A 80 12.61 6.11 -8.01
C ALA A 80 12.14 6.44 -9.44
N ASP A 81 13.03 6.95 -10.28
CA ASP A 81 12.73 7.34 -11.66
C ASP A 81 12.37 6.13 -12.53
N LEU A 82 13.10 5.03 -12.41
CA LEU A 82 12.83 3.79 -13.14
C LEU A 82 11.45 3.22 -12.77
N LEU A 83 11.09 3.25 -11.48
CA LEU A 83 9.76 2.85 -11.06
C LEU A 83 8.67 3.78 -11.58
N MET A 84 8.92 5.09 -11.63
CA MET A 84 7.97 6.04 -12.21
C MET A 84 7.76 5.78 -13.71
N MET A 85 8.84 5.49 -14.45
CA MET A 85 8.77 5.13 -15.87
C MET A 85 7.98 3.84 -16.08
N PHE A 86 8.23 2.81 -15.27
CA PHE A 86 7.48 1.56 -15.31
C PHE A 86 5.99 1.77 -15.04
N ARG A 87 5.64 2.48 -13.96
CA ARG A 87 4.24 2.79 -13.59
C ARG A 87 3.52 3.60 -14.67
N LYS A 88 4.21 4.57 -15.29
CA LYS A 88 3.65 5.36 -16.41
C LYS A 88 3.36 4.46 -17.61
N GLY A 89 4.30 3.58 -17.96
CA GLY A 89 4.12 2.64 -19.06
C GLY A 89 2.96 1.68 -18.81
N GLU A 90 2.86 1.10 -17.62
CA GLU A 90 1.75 0.20 -17.25
C GLU A 90 0.39 0.90 -17.31
N LYS A 91 0.28 2.15 -16.86
CA LYS A 91 -0.96 2.95 -16.94
C LYS A 91 -1.33 3.37 -18.36
N ALA A 92 -0.35 3.50 -19.25
CA ALA A 92 -0.60 3.83 -20.66
C ALA A 92 -1.12 2.63 -21.47
N VAL A 93 -1.02 1.43 -20.90
CA VAL A 93 -1.48 0.19 -21.53
C VAL A 93 -2.86 -0.20 -20.96
N GLY A 94 -3.77 -0.65 -21.83
CA GLY A 94 -5.08 -1.17 -21.41
C GLY A 94 -4.95 -2.37 -20.46
N GLU A 95 -5.94 -2.54 -19.57
CA GLU A 95 -5.96 -3.62 -18.55
C GLU A 95 -5.66 -5.00 -19.16
N GLU A 96 -6.20 -5.28 -20.35
CA GLU A 96 -6.05 -6.55 -21.05
C GLU A 96 -4.61 -6.85 -21.51
N LYS A 97 -3.75 -5.83 -21.57
CA LYS A 97 -2.35 -5.93 -22.03
C LYS A 97 -1.34 -5.73 -20.91
N LYS A 98 -1.76 -5.45 -19.67
CA LYS A 98 -0.84 -5.23 -18.55
C LYS A 98 0.06 -6.42 -18.27
N GLU A 99 -0.47 -7.64 -18.30
CA GLU A 99 0.33 -8.84 -18.08
C GLU A 99 1.36 -9.05 -19.19
N GLN A 100 1.01 -8.72 -20.44
CA GLN A 100 1.97 -8.74 -21.54
C GLN A 100 3.06 -7.67 -21.36
N TYR A 101 2.71 -6.46 -20.93
CA TYR A 101 3.65 -5.38 -20.64
C TYR A 101 4.65 -5.79 -19.55
N LYS A 102 4.17 -6.34 -18.42
CA LYS A 102 5.02 -6.84 -17.33
C LYS A 102 6.00 -7.91 -17.83
N LYS A 103 5.51 -8.86 -18.65
CA LYS A 103 6.35 -9.91 -19.24
C LYS A 103 7.45 -9.35 -20.13
N GLN A 104 7.14 -8.35 -20.96
CA GLN A 104 8.12 -7.70 -21.83
C GLN A 104 9.18 -6.95 -21.03
N VAL A 105 8.78 -6.21 -20.00
CA VAL A 105 9.73 -5.53 -19.10
C VAL A 105 10.64 -6.54 -18.42
N LYS A 106 10.10 -7.64 -17.88
CA LYS A 106 10.90 -8.70 -17.26
C LYS A 106 11.94 -9.30 -18.23
N ASN A 107 11.52 -9.56 -19.48
CA ASN A 107 12.42 -10.10 -20.49
C ASN A 107 13.56 -9.13 -20.82
N LEU A 108 13.26 -7.82 -20.92
CA LEU A 108 14.26 -6.79 -21.15
C LEU A 108 15.29 -6.74 -20.00
N MET A 109 14.82 -6.76 -18.75
CA MET A 109 15.71 -6.72 -17.59
C MET A 109 16.63 -7.94 -17.54
N ASN A 110 16.11 -9.14 -17.86
CA ASN A 110 16.92 -10.35 -17.96
C ASN A 110 17.98 -10.26 -19.07
N TYR A 111 17.62 -9.70 -20.23
CA TYR A 111 18.56 -9.50 -21.33
C TYR A 111 19.69 -8.55 -20.94
N ILE A 112 19.36 -7.41 -20.32
CA ILE A 112 20.36 -6.43 -19.85
C ILE A 112 21.31 -7.10 -18.85
N ALA A 113 20.77 -7.85 -17.89
CA ALA A 113 21.58 -8.55 -16.90
C ALA A 113 22.52 -9.59 -17.54
N GLN A 114 22.06 -10.31 -18.57
CA GLN A 114 22.90 -11.26 -19.32
C GLN A 114 24.00 -10.53 -20.09
N SER A 115 23.67 -9.48 -20.84
CA SER A 115 24.65 -8.74 -21.64
C SER A 115 25.75 -8.09 -20.79
N MET A 116 25.42 -7.67 -19.57
CA MET A 116 26.41 -7.10 -18.64
C MET A 116 27.31 -8.16 -17.98
N ASN A 117 26.89 -9.42 -17.92
CA ASN A 117 27.69 -10.52 -17.38
C ASN A 117 28.52 -11.25 -18.45
N GLU A 118 28.31 -10.96 -19.74
CA GLU A 118 29.04 -11.55 -20.88
C GLU A 118 30.28 -10.72 -21.30
N GLU A 119 30.53 -9.57 -20.65
CA GLU A 119 31.69 -8.69 -20.92
C GLU A 119 32.91 -8.93 -20.00
N GLU A 120 32.96 -10.06 -19.25
CA GLU A 120 34.16 -10.57 -18.55
C GLU A 120 34.82 -11.74 -19.31
#